data_AF-A0AAU2U631-F1
#
_entry.id   AF-A0AAU2U631-F1
#
_cell.length_a   1.000
_cell.length_b   1.000
_cell.length_c   1.000
_cell.angle_alpha   90.00
_cell.angle_beta   90.00
_cell.angle_gamma   90.00
#
_symmetry.space_group_name_H-M   'P 1'
#
loop_
_entity.id
_entity.type
_entity.pdbx_description
1 polymer ?
#
loop_
_entity_poly.entity_id
_entity_poly.type
_entity_poly.pdbx_seq_one_letter_code
_entity_poly.pdbx_strand_id
1 'polypeptide(L)'
;MHSIRELAAVLYPLPEPGSVTPDDCFDDAYEQTEELRKQYADNLEAAALGTDGEPMILALEQARAQKEDADRRIRQIFAYAREFHPPRRYPLRELAEASGYTTSGVNAAYGEKEIQLVQSQIRRDPRRPARDEDPS
;
A
#
# COMPACT_ATOMS: atom_id res chain seq x y z
N MET A 1 -0.03 21.98 23.55
CA MET A 1 -1.16 21.68 22.66
C MET A 1 -0.55 21.47 21.30
N HIS A 2 -0.50 20.23 20.81
CA HIS A 2 0.11 19.96 19.50
C HIS A 2 -0.81 20.51 18.41
N SER A 3 -0.25 21.29 17.49
CA SER A 3 -1.01 21.82 16.37
C SER A 3 -1.17 20.75 15.29
N ILE A 4 -2.30 20.78 14.58
CA ILE A 4 -2.55 19.93 13.39
C ILE A 4 -1.41 20.06 12.36
N ARG A 5 -0.77 21.24 12.28
CA ARG A 5 0.39 21.49 11.41
C ARG A 5 1.65 20.72 11.85
N GLU A 6 1.91 20.61 13.14
CA GLU A 6 3.02 19.79 13.66
C GLU A 6 2.78 18.31 13.36
N LEU A 7 1.53 17.85 13.49
CA LEU A 7 1.17 16.47 13.14
C LEU A 7 1.34 16.20 11.64
N ALA A 8 0.94 17.13 10.78
CA ALA A 8 1.21 17.06 9.35
C ALA A 8 2.72 16.99 9.05
N ALA A 9 3.53 17.77 9.77
CA ALA A 9 4.98 17.75 9.60
C ALA A 9 5.63 16.42 10.01
N VAL A 10 5.08 15.73 11.02
CA VAL A 10 5.52 14.39 11.45
C VAL A 10 5.16 13.33 10.41
N LEU A 11 3.95 13.40 9.84
CA LEU A 11 3.47 12.39 8.88
C LEU A 11 4.04 12.58 7.47
N TYR A 12 4.37 13.81 7.11
CA TYR A 12 4.97 14.18 5.83
C TYR A 12 6.26 14.97 6.09
N PRO A 13 7.38 14.32 6.46
CA PRO A 13 8.65 15.02 6.68
C PRO A 13 9.16 15.61 5.36
N LEU A 14 9.72 16.82 5.40
CA LEU A 14 10.32 17.44 4.21
C LEU A 14 11.52 16.61 3.73
N PRO A 15 11.73 16.53 2.40
CA PRO A 15 12.94 15.91 1.88
C PRO A 15 14.17 16.69 2.35
N GLU A 16 15.25 15.96 2.62
CA GLU A 16 16.55 16.52 2.92
C GLU A 16 17.38 16.60 1.64
N PRO A 17 18.33 17.55 1.51
CA PRO A 17 19.21 17.60 0.35
C PRO A 17 19.92 16.25 0.15
N GLY A 18 19.83 15.69 -1.07
CA GLY A 18 20.36 14.37 -1.41
C GLY A 18 19.45 13.18 -1.03
N SER A 19 18.26 13.40 -0.47
CA SER A 19 17.28 12.33 -0.21
C SER A 19 16.38 12.00 -1.42
N VAL A 20 16.52 12.77 -2.51
CA VAL A 20 15.72 12.65 -3.73
C VAL A 20 16.66 12.29 -4.86
N THR A 21 16.28 11.30 -5.68
CA THR A 21 17.07 10.89 -6.85
C THR A 21 16.16 10.86 -8.08
N PRO A 22 16.52 11.57 -9.17
CA PRO A 22 17.72 12.40 -9.31
C PRO A 22 17.65 13.72 -8.52
N ASP A 23 18.81 14.33 -8.21
CA ASP A 23 18.92 15.50 -7.31
C ASP A 23 18.20 16.74 -7.82
N ASP A 24 18.06 16.88 -9.14
CA ASP A 24 17.36 17.99 -9.79
C ASP A 24 15.84 17.99 -9.53
N CYS A 25 15.28 16.87 -9.04
CA CYS A 25 13.89 16.78 -8.59
C CYS A 25 13.69 17.26 -7.13
N PHE A 26 14.73 17.74 -6.44
CA PHE A 26 14.63 18.12 -5.02
C PHE A 26 13.61 19.25 -4.78
N ASP A 27 13.67 20.32 -5.58
CA ASP A 27 12.77 21.47 -5.41
C ASP A 27 11.31 21.05 -5.62
N ASP A 28 11.03 20.28 -6.67
CA ASP A 28 9.70 19.73 -6.95
C ASP A 28 9.20 18.83 -5.80
N ALA A 29 10.07 17.95 -5.27
CA ALA A 29 9.72 17.07 -4.15
C ALA A 29 9.46 17.85 -2.85
N TYR A 30 10.20 18.94 -2.63
CA TYR A 30 10.02 19.83 -1.50
C TYR A 30 8.67 20.54 -1.57
N GLU A 31 8.38 21.19 -2.70
CA GLU A 31 7.10 21.87 -2.94
C GLU A 31 5.92 20.91 -2.80
N GLN A 32 6.01 19.73 -3.42
CA GLN A 32 4.98 18.69 -3.30
C GLN A 32 4.77 18.26 -1.84
N THR A 33 5.82 18.14 -1.05
CA THR A 33 5.69 17.74 0.36
C THR A 33 5.05 18.84 1.21
N GLU A 34 5.37 20.11 0.97
CA GLU A 34 4.69 21.24 1.61
C GLU A 34 3.20 21.29 1.23
N GLU A 35 2.86 21.02 -0.04
CA GLU A 35 1.47 20.90 -0.47
C GLU A 35 0.74 19.76 0.25
N LEU A 36 1.36 18.57 0.35
CA LEU A 36 0.81 17.43 1.07
C LEU A 36 0.57 17.74 2.54
N ARG A 37 1.51 18.43 3.21
CA ARG A 37 1.34 18.88 4.60
C ARG A 37 0.14 19.78 4.77
N LYS A 38 0.01 20.78 3.90
CA LYS A 38 -1.10 21.73 3.93
C LYS A 38 -2.43 21.02 3.70
N GLN A 39 -2.53 20.22 2.65
CA GLN A 39 -3.73 19.45 2.32
C GLN A 39 -4.12 18.51 3.47
N TYR A 40 -3.15 17.83 4.08
CA TYR A 40 -3.40 16.95 5.21
C TYR A 40 -3.94 17.73 6.42
N ALA A 41 -3.30 18.85 6.77
CA ALA A 41 -3.73 19.69 7.88
C ALA A 41 -5.15 20.23 7.68
N ASP A 42 -5.45 20.77 6.49
CA ASP A 42 -6.77 21.31 6.14
C ASP A 42 -7.84 20.21 6.19
N ASN A 43 -7.55 19.01 5.67
CA ASN A 43 -8.47 17.87 5.71
C ASN A 43 -8.72 17.37 7.14
N LEU A 44 -7.68 17.33 7.97
CA LEU A 44 -7.79 16.88 9.36
C LEU A 44 -8.58 17.89 10.21
N GLU A 45 -8.35 19.18 9.99
CA GLU A 45 -9.11 20.26 10.64
C GLU A 45 -10.59 20.20 10.24
N ALA A 46 -10.89 20.03 8.95
CA ALA A 46 -12.25 19.87 8.48
C ALA A 46 -12.93 18.60 9.06
N ALA A 47 -12.21 17.48 9.16
CA ALA A 47 -12.71 16.25 9.74
C ALA A 47 -13.00 16.39 11.24
N ALA A 48 -12.08 17.03 11.99
CA ALA A 48 -12.26 17.30 13.40
C ALA A 48 -13.48 18.19 13.64
N LEU A 49 -13.62 19.27 12.86
CA LEU A 49 -14.78 20.17 12.93
C LEU A 49 -16.09 19.47 12.57
N GLY A 50 -16.09 18.63 11.53
CA GLY A 50 -17.28 17.95 11.03
C GLY A 50 -17.77 16.79 11.89
N THR A 51 -16.88 16.21 12.71
CA THR A 51 -17.20 15.06 13.58
C THR A 51 -17.15 15.38 15.07
N ASP A 52 -16.78 16.61 15.45
CA ASP A 52 -16.41 17.00 16.82
C ASP A 52 -15.32 16.05 17.41
N GLY A 53 -14.46 15.55 16.53
CA GLY A 53 -13.44 14.54 16.83
C GLY A 53 -12.10 15.15 17.23
N GLU A 54 -11.34 14.43 18.04
CA GLU A 54 -9.99 14.85 18.42
C GLU A 54 -9.00 14.59 17.26
N PRO A 55 -8.20 15.59 16.82
CA PRO A 55 -7.35 15.46 15.63
C PRO A 55 -6.27 14.36 15.69
N MET A 56 -5.64 14.13 16.85
CA MET A 56 -4.64 13.07 17.02
C MET A 56 -5.27 11.68 16.87
N ILE A 57 -6.47 11.47 17.42
CA ILE A 57 -7.22 10.22 17.30
C ILE A 57 -7.61 9.99 15.84
N LEU A 58 -8.17 11.01 15.18
CA LEU A 58 -8.52 10.93 13.75
C LEU A 58 -7.30 10.61 12.87
N ALA A 59 -6.14 11.20 13.16
CA ALA A 59 -4.90 10.90 12.45
C ALA A 59 -4.44 9.45 12.65
N LEU A 60 -4.54 8.91 13.87
CA LEU A 60 -4.22 7.51 14.16
C LEU A 60 -5.18 6.55 13.45
N GLU A 61 -6.47 6.86 13.40
CA GLU A 61 -7.46 6.08 12.67
C GLU A 61 -7.16 6.07 11.16
N GLN A 62 -6.80 7.22 10.60
CA GLN A 62 -6.35 7.32 9.20
C GLN A 62 -5.09 6.49 8.94
N ALA A 63 -4.08 6.60 9.80
CA ALA A 63 -2.84 5.82 9.66
C ALA A 63 -3.11 4.30 9.75
N ARG A 64 -4.00 3.89 10.65
CA ARG A 64 -4.44 2.50 10.75
C ARG A 64 -5.16 2.03 9.49
N ALA A 65 -6.08 2.83 8.96
CA ALA A 65 -6.79 2.50 7.73
C ALA A 65 -5.82 2.39 6.54
N GLN A 66 -4.83 3.29 6.44
CA GLN A 66 -3.78 3.23 5.42
C GLN A 66 -2.96 1.94 5.53
N LYS A 67 -2.62 1.51 6.75
CA LYS A 67 -1.94 0.23 6.98
C LYS A 67 -2.79 -0.96 6.52
N GLU A 68 -4.06 -1.00 6.93
CA GLU A 68 -4.99 -2.09 6.53
C GLU A 68 -5.19 -2.13 5.00
N ASP A 69 -5.20 -0.97 4.34
CA ASP A 69 -5.25 -0.86 2.89
C ASP A 69 -3.97 -1.32 2.20
N ALA A 70 -2.80 -0.96 2.75
CA ALA A 70 -1.51 -1.46 2.27
C ALA A 70 -1.44 -3.00 2.37
N ASP A 71 -1.82 -3.57 3.52
CA ASP A 71 -1.86 -5.02 3.73
C ASP A 71 -2.82 -5.70 2.74
N ARG A 72 -3.98 -5.08 2.46
CA ARG A 72 -4.93 -5.57 1.47
C ARG A 72 -4.35 -5.56 0.05
N ARG A 73 -3.62 -4.50 -0.32
CA ARG A 73 -2.95 -4.40 -1.63
C ARG A 73 -1.85 -5.43 -1.78
N ILE A 74 -1.03 -5.67 -0.74
CA ILE A 74 0.00 -6.72 -0.76
C ILE A 74 -0.62 -8.10 -1.04
N ARG A 75 -1.74 -8.42 -0.36
CA ARG A 75 -2.45 -9.69 -0.60
C ARG A 75 -3.00 -9.82 -2.02
N GLN A 76 -3.52 -8.75 -2.61
CA GLN A 76 -3.94 -8.74 -4.03
C GLN A 76 -2.75 -8.94 -4.98
N ILE A 77 -1.59 -8.33 -4.68
CA ILE A 77 -0.36 -8.51 -5.45
C ILE A 77 0.10 -9.97 -5.39
N PHE A 78 0.03 -10.63 -4.22
CA PHE A 78 0.32 -12.06 -4.13
C PHE A 78 -0.63 -12.90 -4.99
N ALA A 79 -1.94 -12.69 -4.87
CA ALA A 79 -2.91 -13.39 -5.70
C ALA A 79 -2.61 -13.20 -7.19
N TYR A 80 -2.32 -11.96 -7.60
CA TYR A 80 -1.93 -11.65 -8.98
C TYR A 80 -0.66 -12.39 -9.41
N ALA A 81 0.41 -12.31 -8.62
CA ALA A 81 1.70 -12.92 -8.92
C ALA A 81 1.62 -14.45 -9.01
N ARG A 82 0.78 -15.08 -8.17
CA ARG A 82 0.72 -16.54 -8.02
C ARG A 82 -0.27 -17.19 -8.96
N GLU A 83 -1.45 -16.60 -9.11
CA GLU A 83 -2.54 -17.22 -9.88
C GLU A 83 -2.55 -16.76 -11.34
N PHE A 84 -1.98 -15.59 -11.66
CA PHE A 84 -2.09 -15.02 -13.00
C PHE A 84 -0.76 -15.00 -13.78
N HIS A 85 0.31 -15.53 -13.19
CA HIS A 85 1.62 -15.68 -13.83
C HIS A 85 2.18 -17.10 -13.66
N PRO A 86 3.10 -17.54 -14.55
CA PRO A 86 3.77 -18.82 -14.38
C PRO A 86 4.49 -18.91 -13.01
N PRO A 87 4.45 -20.05 -12.31
CA PRO A 87 5.07 -20.19 -10.98
C PRO A 87 6.55 -19.82 -10.89
N ARG A 88 7.29 -19.88 -12.00
CA ARG A 88 8.71 -19.53 -12.07
C ARG A 88 8.98 -18.04 -12.28
N ARG A 89 7.95 -17.24 -12.61
CA ARG A 89 8.13 -15.80 -12.89
C ARG A 89 8.33 -14.98 -11.63
N TYR A 90 7.68 -15.37 -10.53
CA TYR A 90 7.79 -14.71 -9.23
C TYR A 90 7.99 -15.78 -8.14
N PRO A 91 9.25 -16.13 -7.82
CA PRO A 91 9.58 -17.09 -6.77
C PRO A 91 9.03 -16.64 -5.40
N LEU A 92 8.53 -17.59 -4.61
CA LEU A 92 7.98 -17.30 -3.27
C LEU A 92 8.97 -16.60 -2.33
N ARG A 93 10.26 -16.90 -2.47
CA ARG A 93 11.32 -16.26 -1.68
C ARG A 93 11.43 -14.77 -1.99
N GLU A 94 11.39 -14.38 -3.26
CA GLU A 94 11.47 -12.98 -3.67
C GLU A 94 10.23 -12.21 -3.24
N LEU A 95 9.05 -12.82 -3.37
CA LEU A 95 7.79 -12.23 -2.89
C LEU A 95 7.83 -11.99 -1.38
N ALA A 96 8.30 -12.98 -0.61
CA ALA A 96 8.44 -12.91 0.83
C ALA A 96 9.43 -11.80 1.25
N GLU A 97 10.59 -11.74 0.60
CA GLU A 97 11.62 -10.73 0.87
C GLU A 97 11.12 -9.32 0.57
N ALA A 98 10.49 -9.09 -0.58
CA ALA A 98 9.98 -7.78 -0.99
C ALA A 98 8.83 -7.26 -0.12
N SER A 99 8.03 -8.16 0.46
CA SER A 99 6.86 -7.79 1.27
C SER A 99 7.10 -7.85 2.77
N GLY A 100 8.25 -8.36 3.23
CA GLY A 100 8.49 -8.69 4.64
C GLY A 100 7.68 -9.87 5.18
N TYR A 101 7.11 -10.71 4.31
CA TYR A 101 6.39 -11.93 4.73
C TYR A 101 7.36 -13.11 4.84
N THR A 102 6.91 -14.19 5.50
CA THR A 102 7.57 -15.49 5.35
C THR A 102 7.06 -16.17 4.07
N THR A 103 7.82 -17.12 3.53
CA THR A 103 7.39 -17.91 2.35
C THR A 103 6.06 -18.64 2.59
N SER A 104 5.84 -19.16 3.80
CA SER A 104 4.56 -19.73 4.22
C SER A 104 3.46 -18.65 4.29
N GLY A 105 3.80 -17.49 4.85
CA GLY A 105 2.92 -16.33 4.94
C GLY A 105 2.40 -15.87 3.58
N VAL A 106 3.20 -15.89 2.52
CA VAL A 106 2.77 -15.50 1.17
C VAL A 106 1.57 -16.32 0.69
N ASN A 107 1.60 -17.65 0.84
CA ASN A 107 0.49 -18.50 0.40
C ASN A 107 -0.72 -18.41 1.34
N ALA A 108 -0.51 -18.18 2.63
CA ALA A 108 -1.61 -18.06 3.61
C ALA A 108 -2.29 -16.68 3.56
N ALA A 109 -1.63 -15.67 3.00
CA ALA A 109 -2.09 -14.29 3.07
C ALA A 109 -3.25 -13.98 2.12
N TYR A 110 -3.39 -14.68 1.00
CA TYR A 110 -4.47 -14.44 0.04
C TYR A 110 -5.35 -15.68 -0.13
N GLY A 111 -6.61 -15.48 -0.52
CA GLY A 111 -7.52 -16.55 -0.85
C GLY A 111 -8.44 -16.19 -2.01
N GLU A 112 -9.54 -16.93 -2.13
CA GLU A 112 -10.52 -16.79 -3.21
C GLU A 112 -11.01 -15.34 -3.39
N LYS A 113 -11.19 -14.61 -2.28
CA LYS A 113 -11.62 -13.20 -2.31
C LYS A 113 -10.63 -12.31 -3.08
N GLU A 114 -9.34 -12.42 -2.78
CA GLU A 114 -8.31 -11.64 -3.48
C GLU A 114 -8.18 -12.08 -4.94
N ILE A 115 -8.30 -13.37 -5.24
CA ILE A 115 -8.26 -13.90 -6.62
C ILE A 115 -9.40 -13.33 -7.45
N GLN A 116 -10.64 -13.38 -6.95
CA GLN A 116 -11.82 -12.83 -7.62
C GLN A 116 -11.73 -11.32 -7.82
N LEU A 117 -11.21 -10.60 -6.83
CA LEU A 117 -11.01 -9.16 -6.94
C LEU A 117 -10.01 -8.83 -8.06
N VAL A 118 -8.86 -9.50 -8.09
CA VAL A 118 -7.87 -9.33 -9.16
C VAL A 118 -8.46 -9.69 -10.51
N GLN A 119 -9.16 -10.83 -10.63
CA GLN A 119 -9.85 -11.26 -11.85
C GLN A 119 -10.79 -10.16 -12.38
N SER A 120 -11.58 -9.54 -11.49
CA SER A 120 -12.51 -8.46 -11.87
C SER A 120 -11.78 -7.19 -12.35
N GLN A 121 -10.64 -6.87 -11.73
CA GLN A 121 -9.86 -5.67 -12.04
C GLN A 121 -9.12 -5.79 -13.39
N ILE A 122 -8.49 -6.95 -13.64
CA ILE A 122 -7.70 -7.18 -14.86
C ILE A 122 -8.49 -7.82 -16.01
N ARG A 123 -9.73 -8.25 -15.75
CA ARG A 123 -10.64 -8.91 -16.71
C ARG A 123 -10.03 -10.15 -17.37
N ARG A 124 -9.35 -10.99 -16.60
CA ARG A 124 -8.70 -12.22 -17.05
C ARG A 124 -8.88 -13.29 -16.00
N ASP A 125 -9.10 -14.53 -16.41
CA ASP A 125 -9.21 -15.67 -15.48
C ASP A 125 -7.85 -16.04 -14.87
N PRO A 126 -7.82 -16.55 -13.62
CA PRO A 126 -6.62 -17.15 -13.06
C PRO A 126 -6.18 -18.34 -13.91
N ARG A 127 -4.89 -18.65 -13.87
CA ARG A 127 -4.34 -19.82 -14.55
C ARG A 127 -5.01 -21.06 -13.98
N ARG A 128 -5.49 -21.93 -14.87
CA ARG A 128 -5.96 -23.26 -14.48
C ARG A 128 -4.78 -24.04 -13.88
N PRO A 129 -4.91 -24.69 -12.70
CA PRO A 129 -3.86 -25.54 -12.18
C PRO A 129 -3.56 -26.66 -13.19
N ALA A 130 -2.29 -26.96 -13.40
CA ALA A 130 -1.87 -28.05 -14.27
C ALA A 130 -2.15 -29.41 -13.61
N ARG A 131 -3.40 -29.87 -13.70
CA ARG A 131 -3.90 -31.24 -13.50
C ARG A 131 -5.16 -31.29 -14.39
N ASP A 132 -5.23 -32.00 -15.53
CA ASP A 132 -4.77 -33.34 -15.85
C ASP A 132 -4.29 -33.41 -17.33
N GLU A 133 -3.01 -33.69 -17.55
CA GLU A 133 -2.55 -34.40 -18.75
C GLU A 133 -1.85 -35.67 -18.23
N ASP A 134 -2.67 -36.66 -17.89
CA ASP A 134 -2.20 -38.03 -17.77
C ASP A 134 -2.17 -38.60 -19.20
N PRO A 135 -1.02 -39.06 -19.72
CA PRO A 135 -0.95 -39.63 -21.05
C PRO A 135 -1.67 -40.99 -21.03
N SER A 136 -2.67 -41.14 -21.90
CA SER A 136 -3.27 -42.44 -22.23
C SER A 136 -2.30 -43.35 -22.98
#